data_AF-A0A9D1DRR9-F1
#
_entry.id   AF-A0A9D1DRR9-F1
#
_cell.length_a   1.000
_cell.length_b   1.000
_cell.length_c   1.000
_cell.angle_alpha   90.00
_cell.angle_beta   90.00
_cell.angle_gamma   90.00
#
_symmetry.space_group_name_H-M   'P 1'
#
loop_
_entity.id
_entity.type
_entity.pdbx_description
1 polymer ?
#
loop_
_entity_poly.entity_id
_entity_poly.type
_entity_poly.pdbx_seq_one_letter_code
_entity_poly.pdbx_strand_id
1 'polypeptide(L)'
;MDLNQMSPAQIALVVLLTGMVITFVMLIILTFLIKIYGAIVYNAQNKSRQESKKEEPSQAPAAAPVAAAVTAAAPVSAPAVEGGIPQEVVAAIAAAVYTTTCGTHVVKSVRRAASPVSSRSAWAAAGLLESTRPF
;
A
#
# COMPACT_ATOMS: atom_id res chain seq x y z
N MET A 1 -19.31 -37.36 9.47
CA MET A 1 -19.37 -36.75 10.81
C MET A 1 -20.36 -35.61 10.71
N ASP A 2 -21.61 -35.84 11.10
CA ASP A 2 -22.65 -34.81 11.03
C ASP A 2 -22.31 -33.66 11.96
N LEU A 3 -22.04 -32.48 11.38
CA LEU A 3 -21.71 -31.25 12.10
C LEU A 3 -22.84 -30.80 13.04
N ASN A 4 -24.05 -31.30 12.82
CA ASN A 4 -25.25 -30.98 13.59
C ASN A 4 -25.41 -31.81 14.88
N GLN A 5 -24.54 -32.80 15.12
CA GLN A 5 -24.51 -33.63 16.34
C GLN A 5 -23.25 -33.38 17.20
N MET A 6 -22.35 -32.49 16.76
CA MET A 6 -21.17 -32.13 17.54
C MET A 6 -21.54 -31.10 18.60
N SER A 7 -21.06 -31.32 19.83
CA SER A 7 -21.24 -30.32 20.90
C SER A 7 -20.57 -29.00 20.51
N PRO A 8 -21.11 -27.84 20.93
CA PRO A 8 -20.54 -26.54 20.58
C PRO A 8 -19.07 -26.39 21.01
N ALA A 9 -18.68 -27.05 22.11
CA ALA A 9 -17.30 -27.12 22.56
C ALA A 9 -16.37 -27.87 21.57
N GLN A 10 -16.85 -28.96 20.97
CA GLN A 10 -16.08 -29.71 19.96
C GLN A 10 -15.94 -28.92 18.66
N ILE A 11 -17.00 -28.23 18.23
CA ILE A 11 -16.96 -27.36 17.04
C ILE A 11 -15.95 -26.23 17.26
N ALA A 12 -16.00 -25.57 18.42
CA ALA A 12 -15.05 -24.51 18.77
C ALA A 12 -13.59 -25.01 18.78
N LEU A 13 -13.34 -26.20 19.35
CA LEU A 13 -12.02 -26.81 19.40
C LEU A 13 -11.51 -27.16 18.00
N VAL A 14 -12.35 -27.73 17.14
CA VAL A 14 -12.00 -28.03 15.75
C VAL A 14 -11.71 -26.75 14.97
N VAL A 15 -12.53 -25.71 15.07
CA VAL A 15 -12.30 -24.43 14.37
C VAL A 15 -11.01 -23.77 14.83
N LEU A 16 -10.72 -23.79 16.14
CA LEU A 16 -9.49 -23.23 16.69
C LEU A 16 -8.25 -23.99 16.22
N LEU A 17 -8.28 -25.33 16.27
CA LEU A 17 -7.19 -26.15 15.74
C LEU A 17 -7.01 -25.98 14.23
N THR A 18 -8.11 -25.96 13.48
CA THR A 18 -8.06 -25.81 12.02
C THR A 18 -7.52 -24.44 11.64
N GLY A 19 -7.93 -23.38 12.34
CA GLY A 19 -7.40 -22.01 12.16
C GLY A 19 -5.92 -21.90 12.51
N MET A 20 -5.49 -22.51 13.62
CA MET A 20 -4.07 -22.62 13.97
C MET A 20 -3.28 -23.31 12.84
N VAL A 21 -3.73 -24.45 12.35
CA VAL A 21 -3.05 -25.18 11.27
C VAL A 21 -3.04 -24.36 9.96
N ILE A 22 -4.17 -23.77 9.57
CA ILE A 22 -4.28 -22.96 8.34
C ILE A 22 -3.34 -21.75 8.37
N THR A 23 -3.23 -21.08 9.51
CA THR A 23 -2.33 -19.92 9.66
C THR A 23 -0.87 -20.36 9.55
N PHE A 24 -0.47 -21.44 10.24
CA PHE A 24 0.88 -22.00 10.10
C PHE A 24 1.22 -22.36 8.65
N VAL A 25 0.32 -23.03 7.92
CA VAL A 25 0.52 -23.40 6.52
C VAL A 25 0.72 -22.15 5.65
N MET A 26 -0.14 -21.14 5.81
CA MET A 26 -0.04 -19.88 5.05
C MET A 26 1.29 -19.15 5.32
N LEU A 27 1.72 -19.08 6.58
CA LEU A 27 3.01 -18.48 6.96
C LEU A 27 4.19 -19.25 6.37
N ILE A 28 4.16 -20.58 6.40
CA ILE A 28 5.23 -21.42 5.85
C ILE A 28 5.35 -21.21 4.34
N ILE A 29 4.22 -21.18 3.61
CA ILE A 29 4.20 -20.96 2.16
C ILE A 29 4.80 -19.59 1.82
N LEU A 30 4.40 -18.52 2.53
CA LEU A 30 4.93 -17.18 2.30
C LEU A 30 6.44 -17.11 2.61
N THR A 31 6.87 -17.72 3.70
CA THR A 31 8.28 -17.80 4.09
C THR A 31 9.10 -18.57 3.06
N PHE A 32 8.57 -19.66 2.51
CA PHE A 32 9.25 -20.47 1.51
C PHE A 32 9.47 -19.70 0.21
N LEU A 33 8.46 -18.95 -0.25
CA LEU A 33 8.60 -18.06 -1.42
C LEU A 33 9.66 -17.00 -1.17
N ILE A 34 9.61 -16.30 -0.03
CA ILE A 34 10.62 -15.29 0.33
C ILE A 34 12.01 -15.92 0.42
N LYS A 35 12.15 -17.15 0.93
CA LYS A 35 13.44 -17.85 0.96
C LYS A 35 13.95 -18.20 -0.44
N ILE A 36 13.09 -18.59 -1.38
CA ILE A 36 13.51 -18.88 -2.76
C ILE A 36 13.92 -17.60 -3.48
N TYR A 37 13.08 -16.55 -3.44
CA TYR A 37 13.43 -15.25 -4.01
C TYR A 37 14.67 -14.66 -3.35
N GLY A 38 14.75 -14.74 -2.03
CA GLY A 38 15.92 -14.31 -1.25
C GLY A 38 17.17 -15.11 -1.60
N ALA A 39 17.08 -16.43 -1.80
CA ALA A 39 18.21 -17.26 -2.21
C ALA A 39 18.68 -16.95 -3.64
N ILE A 40 17.76 -16.67 -4.56
CA ILE A 40 18.10 -16.28 -5.94
C ILE A 40 18.78 -14.91 -5.96
N VAL A 41 18.24 -13.92 -5.24
CA VAL A 41 18.83 -12.58 -5.13
C VAL A 41 20.17 -12.63 -4.38
N TYR A 42 20.26 -13.41 -3.31
CA TYR A 42 21.51 -13.63 -2.58
C TYR A 42 22.57 -14.28 -3.48
N ASN A 43 22.20 -15.29 -4.28
CA ASN A 43 23.12 -15.89 -5.24
C ASN A 43 23.53 -14.92 -6.37
N ALA A 44 22.64 -14.05 -6.83
CA ALA A 44 22.97 -13.00 -7.80
C ALA A 44 23.94 -11.96 -7.21
N GLN A 45 23.71 -11.54 -5.95
CA GLN A 45 24.57 -10.60 -5.24
C GLN A 45 25.94 -11.18 -4.84
N ASN A 46 26.02 -12.49 -4.56
CA ASN A 46 27.29 -13.15 -4.28
C ASN A 46 28.14 -13.31 -5.54
N LYS A 47 27.51 -13.50 -6.70
CA LYS A 47 28.22 -13.50 -7.99
C LYS A 47 28.66 -12.09 -8.40
N SER A 48 27.86 -11.06 -8.09
CA SER A 48 28.24 -9.66 -8.34
C SER A 48 29.25 -9.10 -7.34
N ARG A 49 29.36 -9.63 -6.10
CA ARG A 49 30.41 -9.25 -5.14
C ARG A 49 31.81 -9.70 -5.55
N GLN A 50 31.93 -10.67 -6.44
CA GLN A 50 33.21 -11.04 -7.03
C GLN A 50 33.62 -10.10 -8.19
N GLU A 51 32.67 -9.35 -8.74
CA GLU A 51 32.87 -8.47 -9.90
C GLU A 51 32.82 -6.97 -9.53
N SER A 52 32.24 -6.61 -8.38
CA SER A 52 32.17 -5.23 -7.87
C SER A 52 33.47 -4.78 -7.17
N LYS A 53 34.63 -4.95 -7.83
CA LYS A 53 35.85 -4.15 -7.56
C LYS A 53 36.18 -3.19 -8.72
N LYS A 54 35.30 -3.13 -9.72
CA LYS A 54 35.28 -2.20 -10.86
C LYS A 54 33.79 -2.00 -11.15
N GLU A 55 33.17 -0.84 -11.18
CA GLU A 55 33.58 0.52 -11.41
C GLU A 55 32.49 1.42 -10.77
N GLU A 56 32.90 2.35 -9.93
CA GLU A 56 32.33 3.71 -9.91
C GLU A 56 33.37 4.60 -10.64
N PRO A 57 33.03 5.76 -11.23
CA PRO A 57 31.93 6.64 -10.84
C PRO A 57 31.17 7.35 -12.00
N SER A 58 30.14 8.10 -11.59
CA SER A 58 29.91 9.51 -12.00
C SER A 58 28.80 9.85 -13.00
N GLN A 59 27.97 10.78 -12.52
CA GLN A 59 27.26 11.87 -13.21
C GLN A 59 25.93 11.62 -13.93
N ALA A 60 24.85 11.95 -13.20
CA ALA A 60 23.61 12.54 -13.70
C ALA A 60 23.84 14.01 -14.19
N PRO A 61 22.83 14.76 -14.65
CA PRO A 61 21.64 14.44 -15.48
C PRO A 61 21.49 15.43 -16.68
N ALA A 62 20.74 15.08 -17.74
CA ALA A 62 20.37 16.07 -18.77
C ALA A 62 18.97 15.86 -19.39
N ALA A 63 18.11 16.84 -19.11
CA ALA A 63 17.12 17.49 -20.00
C ALA A 63 16.09 16.65 -20.80
N ALA A 64 14.82 16.76 -20.38
CA ALA A 64 13.64 16.83 -21.26
C ALA A 64 13.74 18.09 -22.18
N PRO A 65 12.93 18.31 -23.25
CA PRO A 65 11.55 17.81 -23.48
C PRO A 65 11.16 17.51 -24.94
N VAL A 66 10.09 16.75 -25.20
CA VAL A 66 9.15 17.08 -26.32
C VAL A 66 7.80 16.37 -26.17
N ALA A 67 6.76 17.14 -26.50
CA ALA A 67 5.34 16.83 -26.42
C ALA A 67 4.83 16.01 -27.61
N ALA A 68 3.76 15.24 -27.39
CA ALA A 68 2.76 14.95 -28.42
C ALA A 68 1.40 14.69 -27.75
N ALA A 69 0.40 15.46 -28.18
CA ALA A 69 -0.93 15.59 -27.61
C ALA A 69 -1.89 14.48 -28.04
N VAL A 70 -2.81 14.08 -27.15
CA VAL A 70 -4.15 13.64 -27.56
C VAL A 70 -5.21 14.10 -26.54
N THR A 71 -6.19 14.83 -27.06
CA THR A 71 -7.57 15.06 -26.56
C THR A 71 -7.80 15.80 -25.25
N ALA A 72 -8.31 17.02 -25.42
CA ALA A 72 -9.00 17.82 -24.42
C ALA A 72 -10.26 17.13 -23.89
N ALA A 73 -10.29 16.92 -22.58
CA ALA A 73 -11.48 17.13 -21.76
C ALA A 73 -11.18 18.33 -20.85
N ALA A 74 -12.18 19.20 -20.66
CA ALA A 74 -12.11 20.50 -20.00
C ALA A 74 -11.26 20.54 -18.72
N PRO A 75 -10.63 21.70 -18.38
CA PRO A 75 -9.77 21.82 -17.21
C PRO A 75 -10.64 21.83 -15.94
N VAL A 76 -11.06 20.64 -15.51
CA VAL A 76 -11.39 20.42 -14.11
C VAL A 76 -10.06 20.61 -13.40
N SER A 77 -9.89 21.79 -12.83
CA SER A 77 -8.76 22.23 -12.01
C SER A 77 -8.03 21.02 -11.43
N ALA A 78 -6.90 20.66 -12.05
CA ALA A 78 -6.14 19.50 -11.63
C ALA A 78 -5.88 19.66 -10.11
N PRO A 79 -6.18 18.63 -9.29
CA PRO A 79 -6.00 18.72 -7.85
C PRO A 79 -4.59 19.23 -7.57
N ALA A 80 -4.44 20.18 -6.66
CA ALA A 80 -3.11 20.72 -6.38
C ALA A 80 -2.21 19.59 -5.85
N VAL A 81 -1.26 19.14 -6.67
CA VAL A 81 -0.33 18.05 -6.35
C VAL A 81 0.99 18.63 -5.86
N GLU A 82 1.51 18.10 -4.75
CA GLU A 82 2.88 18.41 -4.31
C GLU A 82 3.92 17.90 -5.31
N GLY A 83 4.99 18.68 -5.53
CA GLY A 83 6.10 18.26 -6.36
C GLY A 83 6.71 16.93 -5.87
N GLY A 84 6.89 15.99 -6.80
CA GLY A 84 7.45 14.66 -6.51
C GLY A 84 6.44 13.54 -6.27
N ILE A 85 5.14 13.77 -6.47
CA ILE A 85 4.12 12.70 -6.45
C ILE A 85 3.81 12.26 -7.91
N PRO A 86 3.92 10.97 -8.24
CA PRO A 86 3.61 10.47 -9.59
C PRO A 86 2.12 10.66 -9.93
N GLN A 87 1.80 10.92 -11.20
CA GLN A 87 0.41 11.09 -11.64
C GLN A 87 -0.42 9.80 -11.48
N GLU A 88 0.23 8.64 -11.58
CA GLU A 88 -0.35 7.33 -11.36
C GLU A 88 -0.89 7.19 -9.93
N VAL A 89 -0.14 7.72 -8.96
CA VAL A 89 -0.54 7.71 -7.54
C VAL A 89 -1.71 8.66 -7.32
N VAL A 90 -1.69 9.84 -7.94
CA VAL A 90 -2.80 10.81 -7.86
C VAL A 90 -4.08 10.23 -8.47
N ALA A 91 -3.98 9.55 -9.61
CA ALA A 91 -5.11 8.89 -10.28
C ALA A 91 -5.66 7.72 -9.43
N ALA A 92 -4.79 6.89 -8.86
CA ALA A 92 -5.20 5.81 -7.97
C ALA A 92 -5.92 6.33 -6.71
N ILE A 93 -5.41 7.42 -6.10
CA ILE A 93 -6.08 8.07 -4.95
C ILE A 93 -7.43 8.64 -5.37
N ALA A 94 -7.50 9.34 -6.51
CA ALA A 94 -8.76 9.89 -7.01
C ALA A 94 -9.82 8.79 -7.25
N ALA A 95 -9.43 7.66 -7.85
CA ALA A 95 -10.31 6.52 -8.05
C ALA A 95 -10.79 5.91 -6.72
N ALA A 96 -9.89 5.69 -5.76
CA ALA A 96 -10.23 5.14 -4.44
C ALA A 96 -11.16 6.06 -3.63
N VAL A 97 -10.95 7.38 -3.70
CA VAL A 97 -11.86 8.37 -3.07
C VAL A 97 -13.23 8.33 -3.75
N TYR A 98 -13.27 8.24 -5.08
CA TYR A 98 -14.52 8.15 -5.82
C TYR A 98 -15.35 6.92 -5.42
N THR A 99 -14.73 5.75 -5.28
CA THR A 99 -15.40 4.52 -4.83
C THR A 99 -15.87 4.60 -3.39
N THR A 100 -15.12 5.26 -2.50
CA THR A 100 -15.46 5.36 -1.08
C THR A 100 -16.56 6.38 -0.81
N THR A 101 -16.57 7.47 -1.58
CA THR A 101 -17.51 8.59 -1.40
C THR A 101 -18.71 8.53 -2.34
N CYS A 102 -18.86 7.44 -3.11
CA CYS A 102 -19.92 7.25 -4.10
C CYS A 102 -20.06 8.44 -5.06
N GLY A 103 -18.95 9.11 -5.40
CA GLY A 103 -18.92 10.25 -6.32
C GLY A 103 -19.47 11.58 -5.76
N THR A 104 -19.72 11.69 -4.45
CA THR A 104 -20.23 12.92 -3.81
C THR A 104 -19.15 13.97 -3.52
N HIS A 105 -17.88 13.59 -3.55
CA HIS A 105 -16.76 14.46 -3.18
C HIS A 105 -15.69 14.50 -4.28
N VAL A 106 -15.05 15.67 -4.43
CA VAL A 106 -13.98 15.92 -5.40
C VAL A 106 -12.66 16.17 -4.66
N VAL A 107 -11.57 15.60 -5.18
CA VAL A 107 -10.22 15.80 -4.62
C VAL A 107 -9.73 17.21 -4.94
N LYS A 108 -9.42 18.00 -3.90
CA LYS A 108 -8.94 19.39 -4.02
C LYS A 108 -7.41 19.50 -4.06
N SER A 109 -6.72 18.67 -3.28
CA SER A 109 -5.26 18.62 -3.24
C SER A 109 -4.76 17.25 -2.82
N VAL A 110 -3.58 16.88 -3.30
CA VAL A 110 -2.87 15.66 -2.90
C VAL A 110 -1.48 16.07 -2.43
N ARG A 111 -1.20 15.79 -1.15
CA ARG A 111 0.05 16.14 -0.48
C ARG A 111 0.60 14.90 0.20
N ARG A 112 1.92 14.80 0.33
CA ARG A 112 2.49 13.77 1.19
C ARG A 112 2.13 14.14 2.62
N ALA A 113 1.67 13.17 3.40
CA ALA A 113 1.46 13.40 4.82
C ALA A 113 2.80 13.88 5.42
N ALA A 114 2.80 15.06 6.05
CA ALA A 114 3.89 15.45 6.93
C ALA A 114 4.06 14.30 7.94
N SER A 115 5.31 13.92 8.18
CA SER A 115 5.76 12.78 9.00
C SER A 115 4.70 12.25 9.98
N PRO A 116 4.50 10.92 10.11
CA PRO A 116 3.48 10.30 10.97
C PRO A 116 3.48 10.75 12.44
N VAL A 117 4.51 11.49 12.85
CA VAL A 117 4.69 12.08 14.18
C VAL A 117 4.01 13.44 14.37
N SER A 118 3.74 14.23 13.30
CA SER A 118 3.30 15.64 13.46
C SER A 118 1.93 15.99 12.87
N SER A 119 1.25 15.04 12.19
CA SER A 119 -0.08 15.27 11.63
C SER A 119 -1.15 14.67 12.56
N ARG A 120 -2.14 15.48 12.97
CA ARG A 120 -3.31 14.99 13.71
C ARG A 120 -4.06 14.01 12.81
N SER A 121 -4.08 12.73 13.18
CA SER A 121 -4.73 11.69 12.37
C SER A 121 -6.24 11.95 12.25
N ALA A 122 -6.86 11.46 11.17
CA ALA A 122 -8.30 11.57 10.99
C ALA A 122 -9.09 10.97 12.18
N TRP A 123 -8.53 9.92 12.80
CA TRP A 123 -9.05 9.29 14.00
C TRP A 123 -8.94 10.20 15.24
N ALA A 124 -7.82 10.90 15.42
CA ALA A 124 -7.66 11.85 16.52
C ALA A 124 -8.62 13.04 16.40
N ALA A 125 -8.91 13.50 15.18
CA ALA A 125 -9.88 14.56 14.95
C ALA A 125 -11.33 14.09 15.20
N ALA A 126 -11.69 12.89 14.74
CA ALA A 126 -13.03 12.31 14.96
C ALA A 126 -13.32 12.09 16.46
N GLY A 127 -12.36 11.55 17.23
CA GLY A 127 -12.54 11.36 18.67
C GLY A 127 -12.77 12.67 19.43
N LEU A 128 -12.11 13.76 19.02
CA LEU A 128 -12.30 15.08 19.63
C LEU A 128 -13.68 15.67 19.31
N LEU A 129 -14.15 15.53 18.07
CA LEU A 129 -15.50 15.97 17.69
C LEU A 129 -16.56 15.24 18.51
N GLU A 130 -16.37 13.94 18.74
CA GLU A 130 -17.37 13.11 19.42
C GLU A 130 -17.36 13.36 20.93
N SER A 131 -16.18 13.70 21.48
CA SER A 131 -16.03 14.08 22.89
C SER A 131 -16.56 15.47 23.21
N THR A 132 -16.70 16.36 22.21
CA THR A 132 -17.08 17.77 22.40
C THR A 132 -18.47 18.09 21.89
N ARG A 133 -19.20 17.09 21.37
CA ARG A 133 -20.56 17.28 20.90
C ARG A 133 -21.52 17.44 22.11
N PRO A 134 -22.32 18.52 22.16
CA PRO A 134 -23.24 18.74 23.29
C PRO A 134 -24.34 17.68 23.32
N PHE A 135 -24.80 17.35 24.53
CA PHE A 135 -25.88 16.40 24.81
C PHE A 135 -27.27 17.00 24.54
#